data_AF-A0A2D7U6C2-F1
#
_entry.id   AF-A0A2D7U6C2-F1
#
_cell.length_a   1.000
_cell.length_b   1.000
_cell.length_c   1.000
_cell.angle_alpha   90.00
_cell.angle_beta   90.00
_cell.angle_gamma   90.00
#
_symmetry.space_group_name_H-M   'P 1'
#
loop_
_entity.id
_entity.type
_entity.pdbx_description
1 polymer ?
#
loop_
_entity_poly.entity_id
_entity_poly.type
_entity_poly.pdbx_seq_one_letter_code
_entity_poly.pdbx_strand_id
1 'polypeptide(L)' 'MLGLYDSDGILRFTGLDREACLAYVRLFGLSLASCSLTDIPIPVPLPVRSRRRHQGEECSN' A
#
# COMPACT_ATOMS: atom_id res chain seq x y z
N MET A 1 -2.72 1.42 10.00
CA MET A 1 -1.56 0.97 9.18
C MET A 1 -0.71 2.22 8.99
N LEU A 2 0.61 2.19 9.08
CA LEU A 2 1.40 3.42 9.03
C LEU A 2 1.98 3.67 7.63
N GLY A 3 1.84 4.91 7.16
CA GLY A 3 2.52 5.43 5.98
C GLY A 3 3.71 6.28 6.36
N LEU A 4 4.85 5.99 5.74
CA LEU A 4 6.05 6.81 5.81
C LEU A 4 6.12 7.72 4.58
N TYR A 5 6.03 9.02 4.81
CA TYR A 5 6.12 10.05 3.78
C TYR A 5 7.45 10.79 3.87
N ASP A 6 8.06 11.13 2.74
CA ASP A 6 9.25 11.99 2.70
C ASP A 6 8.89 13.48 2.77
N SER A 7 9.88 14.37 2.81
CA SER A 7 9.70 15.83 2.86
C SER A 7 8.93 16.39 1.68
N ASP A 8 8.97 15.70 0.54
CA ASP A 8 8.23 16.06 -0.67
C ASP A 8 6.76 15.62 -0.63
N GLY A 9 6.31 15.01 0.48
CA GLY A 9 4.96 14.47 0.63
C GLY A 9 4.72 13.16 -0.13
N ILE A 10 5.79 12.49 -0.58
CA ILE A 10 5.70 11.23 -1.31
C ILE A 10 5.67 10.05 -0.32
N LEU A 11 4.67 9.18 -0.45
CA LEU A 11 4.60 7.92 0.29
C LEU A 11 5.71 6.97 -0.17
N ARG A 12 6.66 6.69 0.72
CA ARG A 12 7.80 5.79 0.43
C ARG A 12 7.54 4.36 0.88
N PHE A 13 6.82 4.17 1.98
CA PHE A 13 6.59 2.87 2.55
C PHE A 13 5.29 2.80 3.35
N THR A 14 4.67 1.61 3.39
CA THR A 14 3.53 1.31 4.27
C THR A 14 3.87 0.11 5.15
N GLY A 15 3.73 0.27 6.46
CA GLY A 15 4.04 -0.74 7.48
C GLY A 15 2.87 -0.95 8.43
N LEU A 16 2.91 -2.06 9.18
CA LEU A 16 1.92 -2.34 10.22
C LEU A 16 2.20 -1.51 11.49
N ASP A 17 3.47 -1.28 11.77
CA ASP A 17 4.01 -0.72 13.00
C ASP A 17 5.11 0.31 12.70
N ARG A 18 5.46 1.08 13.73
CA ARG A 18 6.44 2.17 13.61
C ARG A 18 7.84 1.62 13.36
N GLU A 19 8.15 0.48 13.95
CA GLU A 19 9.45 -0.17 13.91
C GLU A 19 9.76 -0.65 12.49
N ALA A 20 8.76 -1.16 11.76
CA ALA A 20 8.86 -1.46 10.33
C ALA A 20 9.21 -0.22 9.49
N CYS A 21 8.58 0.93 9.76
CA CYS A 21 8.91 2.18 9.07
C CYS A 21 10.33 2.67 9.42
N LEU A 22 10.77 2.53 10.68
CA LEU A 22 12.14 2.87 11.10
C LEU A 22 13.18 1.97 10.45
N ALA A 23 12.91 0.68 10.34
CA ALA A 23 13.77 -0.27 9.66
C ALA A 23 13.93 0.10 8.19
N TYR A 24 12.84 0.48 7.52
CA TYR A 24 12.87 0.97 6.14
C TYR A 24 13.75 2.23 6.00
N VAL A 25 13.55 3.23 6.86
CA VAL A 25 14.37 4.47 6.86
C VAL A 25 15.86 4.16 7.02
N ARG A 26 16.21 3.26 7.94
CA ARG A 26 17.60 2.83 8.18
C ARG A 26 18.18 2.08 6.98
N LEU A 27 17.40 1.22 6.34
CA LEU A 27 17.83 0.43 5.19
C LEU A 27 18.22 1.31 4.01
N PHE A 28 17.50 2.41 3.80
CA PHE A 28 17.71 3.34 2.68
C PHE A 28 18.47 4.62 3.06
N GLY A 29 18.89 4.76 4.32
CA GLY A 29 19.62 5.93 4.80
C GLY A 29 18.81 7.24 4.75
N LEU A 30 17.48 7.15 4.87
CA LEU A 30 16.62 8.33 4.89
C LEU A 30 16.75 9.08 6.23
N SER A 31 16.55 10.40 6.23
CA SER A 31 16.54 11.18 7.47
C SER A 31 15.17 11.07 8.12
N LEU A 32 15.13 10.51 9.34
CA LEU A 32 13.87 10.41 10.07
C LEU A 32 13.28 11.79 10.42
N ALA A 33 14.11 12.83 10.47
CA ALA A 33 13.67 14.20 10.70
C ALA A 33 12.96 14.81 9.49
N SER A 34 13.21 14.30 8.28
CA SER A 34 12.53 14.74 7.04
C SER A 34 11.33 13.87 6.69
N CYS A 35 11.16 12.73 7.37
CA CYS A 35 10.02 11.84 7.13
C CYS A 35 8.89 12.07 8.15
N SER A 36 7.65 11.95 7.68
CA SER A 36 6.46 11.97 8.53
C SER A 36 5.75 10.61 8.53
N LEU A 37 5.26 10.21 9.71
CA LEU A 37 4.47 9.00 9.90
C LEU A 37 3.00 9.38 10.03
N THR A 38 2.16 8.80 9.20
CA THR A 38 0.72 9.06 9.19
C THR A 38 -0.05 7.75 9.28
N ASP A 39 -1.14 7.72 10.05
CA ASP A 39 -2.04 6.57 10.07
C ASP A 39 -2.87 6.52 8.80
N ILE A 40 -2.87 5.36 8.15
CA ILE A 40 -3.57 5.05 6.93
C ILE A 40 -4.67 4.03 7.27
N PRO A 41 -5.92 4.28 6.83
CA PRO A 41 -7.01 3.33 7.04
C PRO A 41 -6.68 1.99 6.40
N ILE A 42 -7.01 0.91 7.09
CA ILE A 42 -6.90 -0.44 6.53
C ILE A 42 -7.92 -0.52 5.38
N PRO A 43 -7.49 -0.93 4.17
CA PRO A 43 -8.42 -1.11 3.06
C PRO A 43 -9.50 -2.12 3.45
N VAL A 44 -10.73 -1.65 3.54
CA VAL A 44 -11.87 -2.54 3.74
C VAL A 44 -12.18 -3.19 2.39
N PRO A 45 -12.30 -4.52 2.31
CA PRO A 45 -12.68 -5.19 1.08
C PRO A 45 -14.05 -4.65 0.64
N LEU A 46 -14.08 -3.93 -0.49
CA LEU A 46 -15.33 -3.56 -1.12
C LEU A 46 -15.92 -4.81 -1.79
N PRO A 47 -17.24 -5.05 -1.69
CA PRO A 47 -17.89 -6.12 -2.44
C PRO A 47 -17.85 -5.77 -3.93
N VAL A 48 -16.75 -6.14 -4.60
CA VAL A 48 -16.64 -6.06 -6.05
C VAL A 48 -17.57 -7.13 -6.60
N ARG A 49 -18.71 -6.72 -7.16
CA ARG A 49 -19.52 -7.61 -8.00
C ARG A 49 -18.66 -7.95 -9.22
N SER A 50 -17.97 -9.08 -9.17
CA SER A 50 -17.33 -9.67 -10.34
C SER A 50 -18.45 -9.93 -11.36
N ARG A 51 -18.60 -9.02 -12.34
CA ARG A 51 -19.35 -9.33 -13.55
C ARG A 51 -18.61 -10.50 -14.17
N ARG A 52 -19.12 -11.72 -13.98
CA ARG A 52 -18.69 -12.88 -14.76
C ARG A 52 -18.90 -12.46 -16.20
N ARG A 53 -17.82 -12.15 -16.93
CA ARG A 53 -17.88 -12.23 -18.38
C ARG A 53 -18.26 -13.67 -18.64
N HIS A 54 -19.46 -13.91 -19.17
CA HIS A 54 -19.79 -15.17 -19.79
C HIS A 54 -18.64 -15.45 -20.76
N GLN A 55 -17.77 -16.38 -20.38
CA GLN A 55 -16.87 -17.04 -21.28
C GLN A 55 -17.83 -17.84 -22.17
N GLY A 56 -18.10 -17.32 -23.36
CA GLY A 56 -18.78 -18.09 -24.38
C GLY A 56 -17.92 -19.30 -24.68
N GLU A 57 -18.31 -20.44 -24.11
CA GLU A 57 -18.08 -21.73 -24.75
C GLU A 57 -18.78 -21.69 -26.10
N GLU A 58 -18.02 -21.57 -27.18
CA GLU A 58 -18.43 -22.07 -28.49
C GLU A 58 -17.29 -22.93 -29.03
N CYS A 59 -17.25 -24.18 -28.56
CA CYS A 59 -16.72 -25.28 -29.37
C CYS A 59 -17.81 -25.71 -30.37
N SER A 60 -17.65 -25.34 -31.64
CA SER A 60 -18.26 -25.97 -32.83
C SER A 60 -17.73 -25.24 -34.06
N ASN A 61 -17.29 -25.85 -35.16
CA ASN A 61 -17.29 -27.24 -35.63
C ASN A 61 -16.01 -27.41 -36.48
#